data_AF-A0A0A6UA59-F1
#
_entry.id   AF-A0A0A6UA59-F1
#
_cell.length_a   1.000
_cell.length_b   1.000
_cell.length_c   1.000
_cell.angle_alpha   90.00
_cell.angle_beta   90.00
_cell.angle_gamma   90.00
#
_symmetry.space_group_name_H-M   'P 1'
#
loop_
_entity.id
_entity.type
_entity.pdbx_description
1 polymer ?
#
loop_
_entity_poly.entity_id
_entity_poly.type
_entity_poly.pdbx_seq_one_letter_code
_entity_poly.pdbx_strand_id
1 'polypeptide(L)' 'MPRAGEVIHVGAAASVQFAGNRALTFRVIRIDPRITYDGWLWIDGYVLGPTGEATERRVIFVKRDGLRRIR' A
#
# COMPACT_ATOMS: atom_id res chain seq x y z
N MET A 1 -8.76 -6.28 -5.43
CA MET A 1 -7.60 -6.58 -4.57
C MET A 1 -6.35 -6.23 -5.34
N PRO A 2 -5.40 -5.47 -4.75
CA PRO A 2 -4.10 -5.27 -5.36
C PRO A 2 -3.41 -6.60 -5.67
N ARG A 3 -2.51 -6.64 -6.64
CA ARG A 3 -1.77 -7.85 -7.02
C ARG A 3 -0.28 -7.65 -6.83
N ALA A 4 0.45 -8.74 -6.65
CA ALA A 4 1.91 -8.71 -6.64
C ALA A 4 2.44 -8.01 -7.90
N GLY A 5 3.43 -7.14 -7.72
CA GLY A 5 4.01 -6.30 -8.76
C GLY A 5 3.25 -5.00 -9.04
N GLU A 6 2.00 -4.85 -8.61
CA GLU A 6 1.28 -3.59 -8.79
C GLU A 6 1.87 -2.47 -7.94
N VAL A 7 1.93 -1.27 -8.51
CA VAL A 7 2.28 -0.05 -7.80
C VAL A 7 1.00 0.69 -7.44
N ILE A 8 0.85 1.03 -6.16
CA ILE A 8 -0.32 1.70 -5.61
C ILE A 8 0.09 2.93 -4.82
N HIS A 9 -0.75 3.96 -4.87
CA HIS A 9 -0.71 5.08 -3.96
C HIS A 9 -1.46 4.71 -2.68
N VAL A 10 -0.80 4.92 -1.54
CA VAL A 10 -1.35 4.72 -0.20
C VAL A 10 -1.41 6.09 0.48
N GLY A 11 -2.62 6.63 0.64
CA GLY A 11 -2.85 7.93 1.26
C GLY A 11 -3.91 7.87 2.36
N ALA A 12 -4.40 9.03 2.79
CA ALA A 12 -5.36 9.17 3.89
C ALA A 12 -6.64 8.33 3.72
N ALA A 13 -7.10 8.13 2.48
CA ALA A 13 -8.28 7.31 2.19
C ALA A 13 -8.06 5.82 2.53
N ALA A 14 -6.81 5.35 2.48
CA ALA A 14 -6.43 3.99 2.83
C ALA A 14 -6.17 3.84 4.34
N SER A 15 -5.57 4.84 4.98
CA SER A 15 -5.45 4.94 6.44
C SER A 15 -4.97 6.35 6.81
N VAL A 16 -5.46 6.88 7.94
CA VAL A 16 -5.09 8.21 8.47
C VAL A 16 -3.60 8.33 8.78
N GLN A 17 -2.89 7.21 8.95
CA GLN A 17 -1.44 7.18 9.17
C GLN A 17 -0.66 7.71 7.97
N PHE A 18 -1.23 7.62 6.77
CA PHE A 18 -0.62 8.03 5.49
C PHE A 18 -1.18 9.36 4.96
N ALA A 19 -1.64 10.25 5.85
CA ALA A 19 -2.11 11.58 5.45
C ALA A 19 -0.96 12.55 5.14
N GLY A 20 -1.20 13.48 4.22
CA GLY A 20 -0.25 14.53 3.85
C GLY A 20 1.06 13.97 3.30
N ASN A 21 2.19 14.44 3.85
CA ASN A 21 3.54 14.03 3.45
C ASN A 21 3.91 12.59 3.83
N ARG A 22 3.04 11.86 4.54
CA ARG A 22 3.22 10.45 4.90
C ARG A 22 2.64 9.47 3.87
N ALA A 23 2.04 9.98 2.80
CA ALA A 23 1.57 9.13 1.72
C ALA A 23 2.72 8.39 1.04
N LEU A 24 2.45 7.19 0.52
CA LEU A 24 3.46 6.31 -0.07
C LEU A 24 3.09 5.96 -1.51
N THR A 25 4.10 5.85 -2.36
CA THR A 25 4.05 5.01 -3.55
C THR A 25 4.57 3.64 -3.17
N PHE A 26 3.79 2.59 -3.38
CA PHE A 26 4.05 1.29 -2.79
C PHE A 26 3.93 0.18 -3.84
N ARG A 27 4.98 -0.63 -4.00
CA ARG A 27 4.98 -1.80 -4.88
C ARG A 27 4.66 -3.04 -4.08
N VAL A 28 3.54 -3.68 -4.43
CA VAL A 28 3.00 -4.86 -3.74
C VAL A 28 3.90 -6.07 -4.00
N ILE A 29 4.31 -6.77 -2.95
CA ILE A 29 4.94 -8.09 -3.03
C ILE A 29 3.87 -9.16 -2.80
N ARG A 30 3.10 -9.02 -1.72
CA ARG A 30 2.09 -10.00 -1.31
C ARG A 30 1.00 -9.34 -0.47
N ILE A 31 -0.23 -9.84 -0.61
CA ILE A 31 -1.33 -9.57 0.31
C ILE A 31 -1.45 -10.73 1.29
N ASP A 32 -1.60 -10.44 2.57
CA ASP A 32 -1.89 -11.48 3.56
C ASP A 32 -3.29 -12.07 3.32
N PRO A 33 -3.44 -13.40 3.17
CA PRO A 33 -4.74 -14.01 2.91
C PRO A 33 -5.69 -13.98 4.11
N ARG A 34 -5.20 -13.68 5.32
CA ARG A 34 -6.04 -13.61 6.51
C ARG A 34 -6.95 -12.38 6.45
N ILE A 35 -8.25 -12.61 6.49
CA ILE A 35 -9.25 -11.54 6.65
C ILE A 35 -9.25 -11.16 8.13
N THR A 36 -8.84 -9.93 8.45
CA THR A 36 -8.88 -9.40 9.81
C THR A 36 -10.17 -8.62 10.08
N TYR A 37 -10.38 -7.53 9.33
CA TYR A 37 -11.58 -6.72 9.36
C TYR A 37 -12.09 -6.50 7.94
N ASP A 38 -13.41 -6.46 7.76
CA ASP A 38 -13.99 -6.31 6.42
C ASP A 38 -13.48 -5.04 5.73
N GLY A 39 -13.08 -5.20 4.47
CA GLY A 39 -12.48 -4.14 3.66
C GLY A 39 -11.05 -3.73 4.04
N TRP A 40 -10.44 -4.32 5.07
CA TRP A 40 -9.04 -4.06 5.45
C TRP A 40 -8.12 -5.21 5.05
N LEU A 41 -6.84 -4.89 4.86
CA LEU A 41 -5.84 -5.83 4.40
C LEU A 41 -4.43 -5.48 4.85
N TRP A 42 -3.64 -6.52 5.08
CA TRP A 42 -2.21 -6.43 5.28
C TRP A 42 -1.50 -6.58 3.93
N ILE A 43 -0.63 -5.63 3.58
CA ILE A 43 0.20 -5.66 2.37
C ILE A 43 1.67 -5.66 2.77
N ASP A 44 2.42 -6.62 2.26
CA ASP A 44 3.88 -6.61 2.23
C ASP A 44 4.35 -6.02 0.90
N GLY A 45 5.29 -5.08 0.94
CA GLY A 45 5.75 -4.40 -0.25
C GLY A 45 6.89 -3.42 -0.01
N TYR A 46 7.29 -2.75 -1.09
CA TYR A 46 8.35 -1.75 -1.08
C TYR A 46 7.77 -0.34 -1.19
N VAL A 47 8.22 0.56 -0.33
CA VAL A 47 8.10 2.01 -0.56
C VAL A 47 8.99 2.35 -1.75
N LEU A 48 8.44 3.11 -2.68
CA LEU A 48 9.17 3.62 -3.83
C LEU A 48 9.56 5.06 -3.61
N GLY A 49 10.83 5.37 -3.91
CA GLY A 49 11.30 6.73 -3.99
C GLY A 49 10.87 7.42 -5.29
N PRO A 50 11.26 8.70 -5.46
CA PRO A 50 10.85 9.50 -6.62
C PRO A 50 11.30 8.94 -7.97
N THR A 51 12.36 8.11 -8.00
CA THR A 51 12.87 7.49 -9.24
C THR A 51 12.32 6.07 -9.46
N GLY A 52 11.41 5.60 -8.60
CA GLY A 52 10.79 4.27 -8.68
C GLY A 52 11.63 3.14 -8.06
N GLU A 53 12.78 3.48 -7.49
CA GLU A 53 13.63 2.58 -6.73
C GLU A 53 12.95 2.13 -5.43
N ALA A 54 13.18 0.88 -5.03
CA ALA A 54 12.72 0.40 -3.74
C ALA A 54 13.63 0.96 -2.63
N THR A 55 13.09 1.79 -1.75
CA THR A 55 13.85 2.44 -0.67
C THR A 55 13.72 1.70 0.66
N GLU A 56 12.55 1.10 0.91
CA GLU A 56 12.27 0.41 2.16
C GLU A 56 11.23 -0.70 1.95
N ARG A 57 11.36 -1.84 2.65
CA ARG A 57 10.32 -2.86 2.72
C ARG A 57 9.47 -2.66 3.96
N ARG A 58 8.14 -2.63 3.79
CA ARG A 58 7.18 -2.47 4.90
C ARG A 58 6.04 -3.46 4.79
N VAL A 59 5.44 -3.75 5.94
CA VAL A 59 4.13 -4.41 6.02
C VAL A 59 3.14 -3.38 6.57
N ILE A 60 2.08 -3.09 5.82
CA ILE A 60 1.10 -2.03 6.14
C ILE A 60 -0.30 -2.60 6.28
N PHE A 61 -1.11 -2.01 7.16
CA PHE A 61 -2.52 -2.34 7.35
C PHE A 61 -3.41 -1.19 6.88
N VAL A 62 -4.20 -1.44 5.84
CA VAL A 62 -4.91 -0.38 5.08
C VAL A 62 -6.30 -0.83 4.64
N LYS A 63 -7.17 0.15 4.41
CA LYS A 63 -8.49 -0.03 3.80
C LYS A 63 -8.36 -0.16 2.29
N ARG A 64 -8.91 -1.23 1.73
CA ARG A 64 -8.88 -1.58 0.30
C ARG A 64 -9.37 -0.45 -0.58
N ASP A 65 -10.51 0.12 -0.24
CA ASP A 65 -11.22 1.05 -1.12
C ASP A 65 -10.54 2.43 -1.18
N GLY A 66 -9.58 2.68 -0.28
CA GLY A 66 -8.73 3.87 -0.30
C GLY A 66 -7.49 3.75 -1.18
N LEU A 67 -7.18 2.56 -1.70
CA LEU A 67 -5.99 2.32 -2.52
C LEU A 67 -6.23 2.77 -3.96
N ARG A 68 -5.24 3.43 -4.57
CA ARG A 68 -5.29 3.86 -5.97
C ARG A 68 -4.14 3.25 -6.74
N ARG A 69 -4.40 2.55 -7.84
CA ARG A 69 -3.33 2.04 -8.71
C ARG A 69 -2.67 3.18 -9.46
N ILE A 70 -1.34 3.17 -9.52
CA ILE A 70 -0.55 4.08 -10.33
C ILE A 70 -0.19 3.34 -11.63
N ARG A 71 -0.32 4.02 -12.77
CA ARG A 71 0.09 3.49 -14.08
C ARG A 71 1.58 3.71 -14.29
#